data_AF-A0A212RBG4-F1
#
_entry.id   AF-A0A212RBG4-F1
#
_cell.length_a   1.000
_cell.length_b   1.000
_cell.length_c   1.000
_cell.angle_alpha   90.00
_cell.angle_beta   90.00
_cell.angle_gamma   90.00
#
_symmetry.space_group_name_H-M   'P 1'
#
loop_
_entity.id
_entity.type
_entity.pdbx_description
1 polymer ?
#
loop_
_entity_poly.entity_id
_entity_poly.type
_entity_poly.pdbx_seq_one_letter_code
_entity_poly.pdbx_strand_id
1 'polypeptide(L)'
;MSEQQVKELFDYCQVRYLWQFFSRSWDREENIEGILNAANDMFRGRVIKKSTPMERLFYADAKEMVKDFRENFPWIEQTEPAKISELLDGLKAMLREYTITKSLNHELNHSLY
;
A
#
# COMPACT_ATOMS: atom_id res chain seq x y z
N MET A 1 0.08 -17.63 4.83
CA MET A 1 0.68 -16.31 4.58
C MET A 1 2.02 -16.27 5.30
N SER A 2 3.11 -15.79 4.70
CA SER A 2 4.36 -15.62 5.47
C SER A 2 4.31 -14.26 6.16
N GLU A 3 4.06 -14.24 7.46
CA GLU A 3 4.02 -13.01 8.26
C GLU A 3 5.32 -12.20 8.12
N GLN A 4 6.44 -12.91 7.97
CA GLN A 4 7.75 -12.31 7.73
C GLN A 4 7.80 -11.49 6.43
N GLN A 5 7.24 -12.02 5.33
CA GLN A 5 7.20 -11.29 4.06
C GLN A 5 6.31 -10.04 4.16
N VAL A 6 5.18 -10.13 4.85
CA VAL A 6 4.32 -8.96 5.10
C VAL A 6 5.08 -7.91 5.90
N LYS A 7 5.81 -8.33 6.94
CA LYS A 7 6.63 -7.43 7.76
C LYS A 7 7.74 -6.76 6.95
N GLU A 8 8.43 -7.48 6.07
CA GLU A 8 9.46 -6.93 5.19
C GLU A 8 8.91 -5.82 4.28
N LEU A 9 7.76 -6.07 3.64
CA LEU A 9 7.09 -5.05 2.82
C LEU A 9 6.64 -3.85 3.68
N PHE A 10 6.11 -4.11 4.88
CA PHE A 10 5.68 -3.07 5.81
C PHE A 10 6.86 -2.18 6.24
N ASP A 11 7.96 -2.79 6.70
CA ASP A 11 9.17 -2.07 7.13
C ASP A 11 9.71 -1.18 6.00
N TYR A 12 9.70 -1.68 4.75
CA TYR A 12 10.09 -0.89 3.59
C TYR A 12 9.15 0.30 3.35
N CYS A 13 7.84 0.08 3.42
CA CYS A 13 6.87 1.16 3.27
C CYS A 13 7.09 2.27 4.31
N GLN A 14 7.38 1.91 5.56
CA GLN A 14 7.62 2.87 6.64
C GLN A 14 8.79 3.81 6.35
N VAL A 15 9.84 3.34 5.68
CA VAL A 15 11.05 4.16 5.40
C VAL A 15 11.02 4.87 4.05
N ARG A 16 10.17 4.42 3.12
CA ARG A 16 10.16 4.89 1.72
C ARG A 16 8.99 5.80 1.37
N TYR A 17 7.79 5.49 1.86
CA TYR A 17 6.56 6.12 1.39
C TYR A 17 5.97 7.10 2.41
N LEU A 18 5.21 8.07 1.90
CA LEU A 18 4.57 9.11 2.69
C LEU A 18 3.04 9.09 2.58
N TRP A 19 2.47 8.40 1.59
CA TRP A 19 1.04 8.38 1.32
C TRP A 19 0.21 7.77 2.46
N GLN A 20 0.80 6.88 3.26
CA GLN A 20 0.21 6.31 4.47
C GLN A 20 0.23 7.25 5.68
N PHE A 21 0.86 8.42 5.57
CA PHE A 21 0.98 9.40 6.64
C PHE A 21 0.20 10.69 6.38
N PHE A 22 -0.78 10.67 5.47
CA PHE A 22 -1.66 11.80 5.19
C PHE A 22 -2.39 12.30 6.45
N SER A 23 -2.89 13.53 6.39
CA SER A 23 -3.27 14.29 7.58
C SER A 23 -4.51 13.76 8.31
N ARG A 24 -5.39 13.01 7.64
CA ARG A 24 -6.61 12.45 8.22
C ARG A 24 -6.74 10.96 7.99
N SER A 25 -7.51 10.30 8.85
CA SER A 25 -7.72 8.84 8.80
C SER A 25 -8.36 8.40 7.49
N TRP A 26 -9.34 9.15 6.97
CA TRP A 26 -9.98 8.85 5.69
C TRP A 26 -9.02 8.99 4.50
N ASP A 27 -8.09 9.94 4.54
CA ASP A 27 -7.07 10.08 3.49
C ASP A 27 -6.06 8.92 3.51
N ARG A 28 -5.63 8.51 4.72
CA ARG A 28 -4.75 7.35 4.87
C ARG A 28 -5.42 6.09 4.35
N GLU A 29 -6.70 5.91 4.68
CA GLU A 29 -7.51 4.79 4.24
C GLU A 29 -7.66 4.76 2.71
N GLU A 30 -7.99 5.89 2.10
CA GLU A 30 -8.09 6.05 0.65
C GLU A 30 -6.77 5.73 -0.06
N ASN A 31 -5.65 6.28 0.44
CA ASN A 31 -4.33 6.04 -0.14
C ASN A 31 -3.89 4.58 0.00
N ILE A 32 -4.01 3.99 1.20
CA ILE A 32 -3.65 2.59 1.47
C ILE A 32 -4.42 1.67 0.52
N GLU A 33 -5.75 1.85 0.41
CA GLU A 33 -6.58 0.99 -0.43
C GLU A 33 -6.31 1.21 -1.92
N GLY A 34 -6.28 2.46 -2.37
CA GLY A 34 -6.10 2.83 -3.77
C GLY A 34 -4.76 2.37 -4.34
N ILE A 35 -3.68 2.65 -3.62
CA ILE A 35 -2.30 2.34 -4.06
C ILE A 35 -2.06 0.83 -4.03
N LEU A 36 -2.44 0.13 -2.96
CA LEU A 36 -2.22 -1.32 -2.88
C LEU A 36 -3.10 -2.11 -3.84
N ASN A 37 -4.29 -1.62 -4.20
CA ASN A 37 -5.10 -2.20 -5.28
C ASN A 37 -4.44 -2.01 -6.65
N ALA A 38 -3.96 -0.81 -6.94
CA ALA A 38 -3.26 -0.54 -8.19
C ALA A 38 -1.98 -1.40 -8.31
N ALA A 39 -1.25 -1.59 -7.21
CA ALA A 39 -0.09 -2.47 -7.15
C ALA A 39 -0.47 -3.94 -7.36
N ASN A 40 -1.55 -4.42 -6.74
CA ASN A 40 -2.05 -5.78 -6.95
C ASN A 40 -2.40 -6.02 -8.43
N ASP A 41 -3.07 -5.07 -9.08
CA ASP A 41 -3.38 -5.18 -10.51
C ASP A 41 -2.10 -5.20 -11.37
N MET A 42 -1.07 -4.42 -11.02
CA MET A 42 0.24 -4.45 -11.70
C MET A 42 0.96 -5.78 -11.56
N PHE A 43 1.05 -6.35 -10.36
CA PHE A 43 1.68 -7.66 -10.15
C PHE A 43 0.96 -8.76 -10.91
N ARG A 44 -0.36 -8.62 -11.09
CA ARG A 44 -1.19 -9.59 -11.82
C ARG A 44 -1.30 -9.33 -13.32
N GLY A 45 -0.64 -8.29 -13.83
CA GLY A 45 -0.72 -7.90 -15.26
C GLY A 45 -2.12 -7.49 -15.71
N ARG A 46 -2.97 -7.03 -14.78
CA ARG A 46 -4.34 -6.57 -15.06
C ARG A 46 -4.35 -5.14 -15.58
N VAL A 47 -5.49 -4.76 -16.17
CA VAL A 47 -5.73 -3.37 -16.59
C VAL A 47 -5.81 -2.48 -15.35
N ILE A 48 -4.92 -1.50 -15.27
CA ILE A 48 -4.87 -0.55 -14.16
C ILE A 48 -5.81 0.62 -14.47
N LYS A 49 -6.67 0.97 -13.51
CA LYS A 49 -7.59 2.11 -13.63
C LYS A 49 -6.80 3.42 -13.66
N LYS A 50 -7.11 4.30 -14.62
CA LYS A 50 -6.47 5.61 -14.83
C LYS A 50 -7.44 6.65 -15.41
N SER A 51 -8.74 6.43 -15.24
CA SER A 51 -9.77 7.28 -15.83
C SER A 51 -9.87 8.63 -15.12
N THR A 52 -9.78 8.63 -13.80
CA THR A 52 -9.81 9.86 -12.98
C THR A 52 -8.40 10.37 -12.66
N PRO A 53 -8.25 11.65 -12.25
CA PRO A 53 -6.98 12.14 -11.71
C PRO A 53 -6.51 11.35 -10.48
N MET A 54 -7.43 10.95 -9.60
CA MET A 54 -7.11 10.20 -8.39
C MET A 54 -6.58 8.79 -8.71
N GLU A 55 -7.22 8.10 -9.65
CA GLU A 55 -6.73 6.80 -10.14
C GLU A 55 -5.34 6.90 -10.78
N ARG A 56 -5.06 8.01 -11.49
CA ARG A 56 -3.73 8.28 -12.03
C ARG A 56 -2.68 8.53 -10.94
N LEU A 57 -3.07 9.15 -9.82
CA LEU A 57 -2.17 9.35 -8.69
C LEU A 57 -1.89 8.04 -7.96
N PHE A 58 -2.91 7.22 -7.68
CA PHE A 58 -2.70 5.88 -7.12
C PHE A 58 -1.80 5.02 -8.00
N TYR A 59 -1.99 5.09 -9.33
CA TYR A 59 -1.11 4.43 -10.28
C TYR A 59 0.34 4.91 -10.17
N ALA A 60 0.57 6.22 -10.00
CA ALA A 60 1.91 6.79 -9.92
C ALA A 60 2.68 6.24 -8.71
N ASP A 61 2.08 6.29 -7.51
CA ASP A 61 2.71 5.74 -6.30
C ASP A 61 2.86 4.22 -6.37
N ALA A 62 1.83 3.51 -6.85
CA ALA A 62 1.88 2.05 -6.97
C ALA A 62 2.96 1.58 -7.95
N LYS A 63 3.22 2.35 -9.02
CA LYS A 63 4.24 2.02 -10.02
C LYS A 63 5.64 2.02 -9.39
N GLU A 64 5.96 3.05 -8.62
CA GLU A 64 7.24 3.11 -7.90
C GLU A 64 7.31 2.01 -6.83
N MET A 65 6.20 1.76 -6.13
CA MET A 65 6.15 0.67 -5.15
C MET A 65 6.40 -0.71 -5.74
N VAL A 66 5.78 -1.03 -6.88
CA VAL A 66 5.98 -2.31 -7.57
C VAL A 66 7.41 -2.43 -8.09
N LYS A 67 7.98 -1.36 -8.65
CA LYS A 67 9.37 -1.32 -9.09
C LYS A 67 10.31 -1.60 -7.90
N ASP A 68 10.16 -0.84 -6.84
CA ASP A 68 11.03 -0.93 -5.65
C ASP A 68 10.86 -2.30 -4.98
N PHE A 69 9.65 -2.87 -4.93
CA PHE A 69 9.44 -4.21 -4.37
C PHE A 69 10.13 -5.30 -5.20
N ARG A 70 10.09 -5.22 -6.53
CA ARG A 70 10.80 -6.15 -7.42
C ARG A 70 12.31 -6.09 -7.25
N GLU A 71 12.84 -4.89 -7.05
CA GLU A 71 14.29 -4.66 -6.88
C GLU A 71 14.79 -5.15 -5.51
N ASN A 72 14.01 -4.95 -4.45
CA ASN A 72 14.45 -5.21 -3.07
C ASN A 72 14.01 -6.58 -2.53
N PHE A 73 12.97 -7.20 -3.11
CA PHE A 73 12.42 -8.48 -2.66
C PHE A 73 12.35 -9.49 -3.81
N PRO A 74 13.47 -10.15 -4.16
CA PRO A 74 13.50 -11.10 -5.28
C PRO A 74 12.47 -12.23 -5.21
N TRP A 75 12.00 -12.57 -4.01
CA TRP A 75 10.96 -13.58 -3.80
C TRP A 75 9.60 -13.17 -4.38
N ILE A 76 9.35 -11.88 -4.61
CA ILE A 76 8.05 -11.38 -5.08
C ILE A 76 7.75 -11.85 -6.50
N GLU A 77 8.76 -11.97 -7.36
CA GLU A 77 8.62 -12.46 -8.74
C GLU A 77 8.40 -13.98 -8.80
N GLN A 78 8.79 -14.70 -7.75
CA GLN A 78 8.60 -16.15 -7.64
C GLN A 78 7.28 -16.51 -6.95
N THR A 79 6.58 -15.51 -6.42
CA THR A 79 5.35 -15.69 -5.66
C THR A 79 4.15 -15.74 -6.61
N GLU A 80 3.29 -16.73 -6.43
CA GLU A 80 2.09 -16.88 -7.26
C GLU A 80 1.12 -15.68 -7.12
N PRO A 81 0.35 -15.34 -8.17
CA PRO A 81 -0.52 -14.17 -8.16
C PRO A 81 -1.55 -14.13 -7.01
N ALA A 82 -2.10 -15.28 -6.62
CA ALA A 82 -3.03 -15.37 -5.49
C ALA A 82 -2.34 -15.01 -4.17
N LYS A 83 -1.09 -15.45 -4.01
CA LYS A 83 -0.30 -15.19 -2.82
C LYS A 83 0.18 -13.75 -2.72
N ILE A 84 0.46 -13.11 -3.85
CA ILE A 84 0.71 -11.66 -3.86
C ILE A 84 -0.50 -10.89 -3.33
N SER A 85 -1.73 -11.25 -3.76
CA SER A 85 -2.93 -10.60 -3.21
C SER A 85 -3.03 -10.79 -1.69
N GLU A 86 -2.80 -11.99 -1.16
CA GLU A 86 -2.76 -12.23 0.29
C GLU A 86 -1.71 -11.39 1.02
N LEU A 87 -0.50 -11.24 0.44
CA LEU A 87 0.57 -10.44 1.02
C LEU A 87 0.20 -8.96 1.07
N LEU A 88 -0.40 -8.44 -0.01
CA LEU A 88 -0.84 -7.05 -0.07
C LEU A 88 -2.02 -6.79 0.87
N ASP A 89 -2.93 -7.76 1.07
CA ASP A 89 -4.00 -7.65 2.06
C ASP A 89 -3.45 -7.65 3.49
N GLY A 90 -2.44 -8.48 3.77
CA GLY A 90 -1.69 -8.44 5.03
C GLY A 90 -0.99 -7.09 5.26
N LEU A 91 -0.38 -6.54 4.20
CA LEU A 91 0.26 -5.22 4.24
C LEU A 91 -0.76 -4.10 4.48
N LYS A 92 -1.93 -4.12 3.83
CA LYS A 92 -3.03 -3.19 4.08
C LYS A 92 -3.43 -3.21 5.55
N ALA A 93 -3.68 -4.40 6.10
CA ALA A 93 -4.07 -4.57 7.49
C ALA A 93 -3.01 -4.01 8.44
N MET A 94 -1.74 -4.30 8.20
CA MET A 94 -0.64 -3.82 9.04
C MET A 94 -0.45 -2.29 8.93
N LEU A 95 -0.57 -1.70 7.74
CA LEU A 95 -0.53 -0.26 7.56
C LEU A 95 -1.69 0.43 8.27
N ARG A 96 -2.93 -0.05 8.11
CA ARG A 96 -4.09 0.48 8.84
C ARG A 96 -3.89 0.40 10.35
N GLU A 97 -3.42 -0.74 10.83
CA GLU A 97 -3.19 -0.97 12.26
C GLU A 97 -2.22 0.06 12.85
N TYR A 98 -1.07 0.30 12.21
CA TYR A 98 -0.04 1.18 12.77
C TYR A 98 -0.19 2.66 12.40
N THR A 99 -0.76 2.97 11.24
CA THR A 99 -0.91 4.35 10.77
C THR A 99 -2.26 4.96 11.11
N ILE A 100 -3.26 4.15 11.49
CA ILE A 100 -4.60 4.63 11.86
C ILE A 100 -4.96 4.12 13.27
N THR A 101 -5.17 2.82 13.44
CA THR A 101 -5.76 2.25 14.67
C THR A 101 -4.94 2.52 15.93
N LYS A 102 -3.63 2.28 15.87
CA LYS A 102 -2.69 2.47 16.99
C LYS A 102 -1.95 3.79 16.93
N SER A 103 -2.24 4.64 15.94
CA SER A 103 -1.60 5.95 15.86
C SER A 103 -2.07 6.83 17.01
N LEU A 104 -1.12 7.41 17.74
CA LEU A 104 -1.41 8.38 18.80
C LEU A 104 -1.63 9.81 18.23
N ASN A 105 -1.72 9.95 16.91
CA ASN A 105 -2.01 11.23 16.29
C ASN A 105 -3.50 11.58 16.47
N HIS A 106 -3.78 12.45 17.44
CA HIS A 106 -5.13 12.92 17.74
C HIS A 106 -5.77 13.75 16.61
N GLU A 107 -4.99 14.27 15.67
CA GLU A 107 -5.49 15.09 14.57
C GLU A 107 -6.15 14.26 13.45
N LEU A 108 -5.99 12.93 13.46
CA LEU A 108 -6.46 12.07 12.36
C LEU A 108 -7.96 12.13 12.13
N ASN A 109 -8.74 12.45 13.17
CA ASN A 109 -10.20 12.48 13.10
C ASN A 109 -10.76 13.90 13.20
N HIS A 110 -9.92 14.93 13.10
CA HIS A 110 -10.39 16.32 13.04
C HIS A 110 -11.14 16.57 11.73
N SER A 111 -12.41 16.95 11.82
CA SER A 111 -13.26 17.18 10.64
C SER A 111 -12.82 18.36 9.76
N LEU A 112 -12.09 19.32 10.33
CA LEU A 112 -11.49 20.43 9.59
C LEU A 112 -10.07 20.07 9.21
N TYR A 113 -9.66 20.42 7.98
CA TYR A 113 -8.26 20.36 7.55
C TYR A 113 -7.41 21.44 8.20
#